data_AF-A0A1V0PXA2-F1
#
_entry.id   AF-A0A1V0PXA2-F1
#
_cell.length_a   1.000
_cell.length_b   1.000
_cell.length_c   1.000
_cell.angle_alpha   90.00
_cell.angle_beta   90.00
_cell.angle_gamma   90.00
#
_symmetry.space_group_name_H-M   'P 1'
#
loop_
_entity.id
_entity.type
_entity.pdbx_description
1 polymer ?
#
loop_
_entity_poly.entity_id
_entity_poly.type
_entity_poly.pdbx_seq_one_letter_code
_entity_poly.pdbx_strand_id
1 'polypeptide(L)'
;MKSCTMLAAEAAGAEVVTIEGMANADGSLSVIQQAFQDHHGLQCGFCTPGMVMSAAALLADNPKPTEAEVRAYLEGNICRCTGYHNIVKAILAASGQDVTHIGGDAIAAE
;
A
#
# COMPACT_ATOMS: atom_id res chain seq x y z
N MET A 1 4.56 -6.66 10.84
CA MET A 1 4.01 -7.37 12.02
C MET A 1 2.53 -7.66 11.78
N LYS A 2 2.00 -8.80 12.25
CA LYS A 2 0.57 -9.14 12.14
C LYS A 2 -0.07 -8.97 13.53
N SER A 3 -0.97 -8.00 13.67
CA SER A 3 -1.54 -7.64 14.98
C SER A 3 -2.37 -8.76 15.61
N CYS A 4 -3.04 -9.60 14.79
CA CYS A 4 -3.84 -10.71 15.28
C CYS A 4 -3.03 -11.85 15.92
N THR A 5 -1.70 -11.86 15.74
CA THR A 5 -0.80 -12.87 16.30
C THR A 5 0.17 -12.28 17.33
N MET A 6 -0.10 -11.06 17.80
CA MET A 6 0.65 -10.39 18.86
C MET A 6 -0.31 -10.15 20.02
N LEU A 7 0.11 -10.49 21.25
CA LEU A 7 -0.66 -10.15 22.43
C LEU A 7 -0.56 -8.64 22.67
N ALA A 8 -1.66 -8.00 23.06
CA ALA A 8 -1.66 -6.57 23.36
C ALA A 8 -0.62 -6.18 24.43
N ALA A 9 -0.37 -7.07 25.40
CA ALA A 9 0.64 -6.87 26.43
C ALA A 9 2.08 -6.79 25.87
N GLU A 10 2.36 -7.43 24.74
CA GLU A 10 3.68 -7.37 24.08
C GLU A 10 3.93 -6.01 23.41
N ALA A 11 2.88 -5.22 23.15
CA ALA A 11 2.99 -3.87 22.60
C ALA A 11 3.20 -2.79 23.67
N ALA A 12 3.30 -3.17 24.96
CA ALA A 12 3.46 -2.21 26.05
C ALA A 12 4.76 -1.41 25.88
N GLY A 13 4.63 -0.08 25.83
CA GLY A 13 5.76 0.85 25.65
C GLY A 13 6.26 0.99 24.20
N ALA A 14 5.65 0.29 23.24
CA ALA A 14 5.94 0.48 21.83
C ALA A 14 5.18 1.68 21.24
N GLU A 15 5.76 2.30 20.22
CA GLU A 15 5.01 3.19 19.33
C GLU A 15 4.21 2.34 18.33
N VAL A 16 2.90 2.54 18.26
CA VAL A 16 2.00 1.79 17.37
C VAL A 16 1.32 2.76 16.42
N VAL A 17 1.54 2.57 15.12
CA VAL A 17 0.87 3.31 14.05
C VAL A 17 -0.03 2.36 13.27
N THR A 18 -1.25 2.81 12.99
CA THR A 18 -2.26 2.10 12.19
C THR A 18 -2.68 2.93 10.98
N ILE A 19 -3.60 2.42 10.16
CA ILE A 19 -4.06 3.09 8.93
C ILE A 19 -4.60 4.50 9.19
N GLU A 20 -5.22 4.73 10.34
CA GLU A 20 -5.77 6.02 10.76
C GLU A 20 -4.65 7.04 11.04
N GLY A 21 -3.48 6.58 11.46
CA GLY A 21 -2.30 7.42 11.72
C GLY A 21 -1.52 7.80 10.46
N MET A 22 -1.91 7.30 9.28
CA MET A 22 -1.23 7.57 8.02
C MET A 22 -1.65 8.89 7.36
N ALA A 23 -2.74 9.52 7.78
CA ALA A 23 -3.13 10.81 7.22
C ALA A 23 -2.10 11.90 7.59
N ASN A 24 -1.93 12.89 6.72
CA ASN A 24 -1.14 14.07 7.04
C ASN A 24 -1.78 14.85 8.20
N ALA A 25 -1.02 15.72 8.86
CA ALA A 25 -1.49 16.48 10.03
C ALA A 25 -2.71 17.38 9.74
N ASP A 26 -2.93 17.77 8.47
CA ASP A 26 -4.08 18.55 8.01
C ASP A 26 -5.31 17.70 7.66
N GLY A 27 -5.22 16.38 7.82
CA GLY A 27 -6.26 15.41 7.50
C GLY A 27 -6.30 14.98 6.04
N SER A 28 -5.40 15.49 5.18
CA SER A 28 -5.25 15.00 3.82
C SER A 28 -4.64 13.59 3.78
N LEU A 29 -4.86 12.86 2.69
CA LEU A 29 -4.29 11.54 2.49
C LEU A 29 -2.75 11.63 2.39
N SER A 30 -2.04 10.69 3.01
CA SER A 30 -0.61 10.51 2.71
C SER A 30 -0.39 10.13 1.26
N VAL A 31 0.85 10.27 0.78
CA VAL A 31 1.25 9.88 -0.58
C VAL A 31 0.84 8.43 -0.93
N ILE A 32 0.93 7.50 0.01
CA ILE A 32 0.56 6.09 -0.22
C ILE A 32 -0.96 5.95 -0.29
N GLN A 33 -1.70 6.56 0.62
CA GLN A 33 -3.17 6.53 0.60
C GLN A 33 -3.72 7.17 -0.69
N GLN A 34 -3.16 8.31 -1.08
CA GLN A 34 -3.53 9.02 -2.30
C GLN A 34 -3.25 8.17 -3.55
N ALA A 35 -2.08 7.53 -3.65
CA ALA A 35 -1.77 6.66 -4.77
C ALA A 35 -2.70 5.43 -4.88
N PHE A 36 -3.12 4.85 -3.75
CA PHE A 36 -4.12 3.78 -3.75
C PHE A 36 -5.47 4.26 -4.29
N GLN A 37 -5.86 5.51 -3.98
CA GLN A 37 -7.07 6.11 -4.53
C GLN A 37 -6.94 6.37 -6.04
N ASP A 38 -5.86 7.03 -6.45
CA ASP A 38 -5.66 7.50 -7.84
C ASP A 38 -5.46 6.35 -8.84
N HIS A 39 -4.88 5.23 -8.39
CA HIS A 39 -4.61 4.08 -9.25
C HIS A 39 -5.59 2.92 -9.03
N HIS A 40 -6.74 3.15 -8.40
CA HIS A 40 -7.73 2.10 -8.12
C HIS A 40 -7.12 0.89 -7.40
N GLY A 41 -6.20 1.15 -6.47
CA GLY A 41 -5.53 0.15 -5.62
C GLY A 41 -6.45 -0.49 -4.59
N LEU A 42 -7.73 -0.10 -4.53
CA LEU A 42 -8.75 -0.73 -3.69
C LEU A 42 -10.09 -0.87 -4.42
N GLN A 43 -10.94 -1.75 -3.89
CA GLN A 43 -12.35 -1.87 -4.27
C GLN A 43 -13.21 -1.99 -3.00
N CYS A 44 -13.40 -3.21 -2.46
CA CYS A 44 -14.20 -3.41 -1.25
C CYS A 44 -13.60 -2.76 0.01
N GLY A 45 -12.33 -2.35 -0.02
CA GLY A 45 -11.64 -1.67 1.07
C GLY A 45 -11.12 -2.56 2.20
N PHE A 46 -11.58 -3.81 2.31
CA PHE A 46 -11.30 -4.64 3.49
C PHE A 46 -9.81 -4.96 3.69
N CYS A 47 -9.08 -5.26 2.62
CA CYS A 47 -7.64 -5.52 2.70
C CYS A 47 -6.79 -4.25 2.71
N THR A 48 -7.37 -3.08 2.43
CA THR A 48 -6.62 -1.83 2.18
C THR A 48 -5.78 -1.38 3.37
N PRO A 49 -6.25 -1.43 4.63
CA PRO A 49 -5.42 -1.09 5.78
C PRO A 49 -4.11 -1.87 5.83
N GLY A 50 -4.17 -3.21 5.70
CA GLY A 50 -2.98 -4.06 5.71
C GLY A 50 -2.04 -3.81 4.53
N MET A 51 -2.61 -3.58 3.34
CA MET A 51 -1.86 -3.25 2.13
C MET A 51 -1.09 -1.93 2.27
N VAL A 52 -1.74 -0.86 2.75
CA VAL A 52 -1.12 0.46 2.92
C VAL A 52 -0.03 0.41 4.00
N MET A 53 -0.28 -0.25 5.13
CA MET A 53 0.74 -0.39 6.19
C MET A 53 1.95 -1.21 5.71
N SER A 54 1.72 -2.26 4.91
CA SER A 54 2.81 -3.05 4.33
C SER A 54 3.61 -2.25 3.29
N ALA A 55 2.92 -1.47 2.46
CA ALA A 55 3.56 -0.57 1.49
C ALA A 55 4.40 0.51 2.18
N ALA A 56 3.90 1.10 3.27
CA ALA A 56 4.65 2.08 4.05
C ALA A 56 5.94 1.50 4.62
N ALA A 57 5.88 0.28 5.19
CA ALA A 57 7.06 -0.42 5.66
C ALA A 57 8.06 -0.71 4.52
N LEU A 58 7.57 -1.21 3.37
CA LEU A 58 8.42 -1.45 2.20
C LEU A 58 9.13 -0.17 1.75
N LEU A 59 8.40 0.94 1.59
CA LEU A 59 8.96 2.18 1.04
C LEU A 59 9.88 2.91 2.03
N ALA A 60 9.75 2.64 3.33
CA ALA A 60 10.71 3.10 4.32
C ALA A 60 12.07 2.40 4.17
N ASP A 61 12.07 1.08 3.91
CA ASP A 61 13.29 0.28 3.79
C ASP A 61 13.90 0.33 2.37
N ASN A 62 13.05 0.31 1.34
CA ASN A 62 13.41 0.40 -0.07
C ASN A 62 12.55 1.47 -0.76
N PRO A 63 13.05 2.72 -0.88
CA PRO A 63 12.30 3.82 -1.45
C PRO A 63 12.00 3.72 -2.95
N LYS A 64 12.63 2.77 -3.68
CA LYS A 64 12.41 2.55 -5.12
C LYS A 64 12.42 1.05 -5.44
N PRO A 65 11.41 0.29 -4.97
CA PRO A 65 11.33 -1.13 -5.22
C PRO A 65 10.93 -1.39 -6.68
N THR A 66 11.38 -2.52 -7.22
CA THR A 66 10.91 -3.06 -8.48
C THR A 66 9.51 -3.68 -8.32
N GLU A 67 8.79 -3.89 -9.43
CA GLU A 67 7.49 -4.57 -9.41
C GLU A 67 7.56 -5.95 -8.73
N ALA A 68 8.62 -6.71 -9.02
CA ALA A 68 8.83 -8.04 -8.45
C ALA A 68 9.03 -7.98 -6.92
N GLU A 69 9.79 -7.01 -6.43
CA GLU A 69 9.99 -6.80 -4.99
C GLU A 69 8.69 -6.40 -4.29
N VAL A 70 7.89 -5.51 -4.89
CA VAL A 70 6.56 -5.16 -4.35
C VAL A 70 5.68 -6.41 -4.24
N ARG A 71 5.65 -7.24 -5.29
CA ARG A 71 4.83 -8.48 -5.29
C ARG A 71 5.29 -9.47 -4.23
N ALA A 72 6.59 -9.70 -4.11
CA ALA A 72 7.16 -10.58 -3.09
C ALA A 72 6.85 -10.05 -1.68
N TYR A 73 6.96 -8.73 -1.47
CA TYR A 73 6.67 -8.11 -0.17
C TYR A 73 5.19 -8.24 0.23
N LEU A 74 4.28 -8.31 -0.75
CA LEU A 74 2.84 -8.43 -0.53
C LEU A 74 2.33 -9.87 -0.40
N GLU A 75 3.17 -10.91 -0.49
CA GLU A 75 2.74 -12.32 -0.41
C GLU A 75 1.85 -12.64 0.81
N GLY A 76 2.08 -11.95 1.93
CA GLY A 76 1.29 -12.09 3.15
C GLY A 76 -0.04 -11.32 3.19
N ASN A 77 -0.34 -10.49 2.19
CA ASN A 77 -1.54 -9.66 2.11
C ASN A 77 -2.48 -10.17 1.03
N ILE A 78 -3.66 -10.66 1.43
CA ILE A 78 -4.61 -11.28 0.51
C ILE A 78 -5.63 -10.23 0.04
N CYS A 79 -5.77 -10.10 -1.28
CA CYS A 79 -6.82 -9.30 -1.90
C CYS A 79 -7.66 -10.16 -2.83
N ARG A 80 -8.98 -10.08 -2.71
CA ARG A 80 -9.91 -10.83 -3.57
C ARG A 80 -10.54 -10.01 -4.71
N CYS A 81 -10.42 -8.69 -4.65
CA CYS A 81 -11.17 -7.80 -5.54
C CYS A 81 -10.33 -7.28 -6.71
N THR A 82 -9.07 -6.89 -6.47
CA THR A 82 -8.28 -6.13 -7.47
C THR A 82 -7.44 -6.99 -8.40
N GLY A 83 -7.16 -8.24 -8.03
CA GLY A 83 -6.15 -9.05 -8.74
C GLY A 83 -4.72 -8.51 -8.63
N TYR A 84 -4.44 -7.64 -7.64
CA TYR A 84 -3.13 -7.08 -7.29
C TYR A 84 -2.50 -6.06 -8.26
N HIS A 85 -2.82 -6.07 -9.55
CA HIS A 85 -2.17 -5.18 -10.53
C HIS A 85 -2.20 -3.70 -10.12
N ASN A 86 -3.37 -3.19 -9.74
CA ASN A 86 -3.54 -1.80 -9.35
C ASN A 86 -2.94 -1.47 -7.96
N ILE A 87 -2.83 -2.47 -7.08
CA ILE A 87 -2.13 -2.31 -5.79
C ILE A 87 -0.64 -2.10 -6.04
N VAL A 88 -0.05 -2.94 -6.88
CA VAL A 88 1.38 -2.84 -7.23
C VAL A 88 1.66 -1.51 -7.94
N LYS A 89 0.79 -1.12 -8.88
CA LYS A 89 0.84 0.18 -9.56
C LYS A 89 0.82 1.35 -8.57
N ALA A 90 -0.11 1.33 -7.61
CA ALA A 90 -0.23 2.38 -6.59
C ALA A 90 1.04 2.50 -5.73
N ILE A 91 1.65 1.39 -5.32
CA ILE A 91 2.87 1.41 -4.49
C ILE A 91 4.06 1.99 -5.27
N LEU A 92 4.22 1.58 -6.53
CA LEU A 92 5.28 2.12 -7.38
C LEU A 92 5.07 3.63 -7.67
N ALA A 93 3.83 4.05 -7.91
CA ALA A 93 3.51 5.47 -8.06
C ALA A 93 3.80 6.27 -6.78
N ALA A 94 3.47 5.73 -5.59
CA ALA A 94 3.76 6.35 -4.31
C ALA A 94 5.28 6.51 -4.06
N SER A 95 6.11 5.67 -4.69
CA SER A 95 7.57 5.78 -4.66
C SER A 95 8.15 6.79 -5.68
N GLY A 96 7.28 7.52 -6.39
CA GLY A 96 7.67 8.49 -7.42
C GLY A 96 8.17 7.86 -8.71
N GLN A 97 7.86 6.58 -8.97
CA GLN A 97 8.20 5.90 -10.22
C GLN A 97 7.11 6.12 -11.27
N ASP A 98 7.52 6.14 -12.54
CA ASP A 98 6.59 6.15 -13.67
C ASP A 98 5.94 4.76 -13.82
N VAL A 99 4.62 4.72 -13.79
CA VAL A 99 3.82 3.49 -13.82
C VAL A 99 2.93 3.37 -15.07
N THR A 100 3.13 4.23 -16.06
CA THR A 100 2.36 4.24 -17.32
C THR A 100 2.36 2.88 -18.04
N HIS A 101 3.43 2.11 -17.90
CA HIS A 101 3.58 0.79 -18.53
C HIS A 101 2.98 -0.36 -17.70
N ILE A 102 2.53 -0.11 -16.47
CA ILE A 102 2.08 -1.15 -15.54
C ILE A 102 0.56 -1.24 -15.56
N GLY A 103 0.07 -2.39 -15.99
CA GLY A 103 -1.36 -2.70 -15.98
C GLY A 103 -2.16 -1.94 -17.03
N GLY A 104 -1.91 -2.23 -18.31
CA GLY A 104 -2.95 -2.19 -19.36
C GLY A 104 -3.60 -0.85 -19.71
N ASP A 105 -3.04 0.31 -19.35
CA ASP A 105 -3.59 1.62 -19.74
C ASP A 105 -3.20 2.05 -21.17
N ALA A 106 -3.20 1.11 -22.11
CA ALA A 106 -3.17 1.44 -23.54
C ALA A 106 -4.53 1.94 -24.07
N ILE A 107 -5.51 2.24 -23.20
CA ILE A 107 -6.89 2.58 -23.57
C ILE A 107 -7.40 3.94 -23.08
N ALA A 108 -6.53 4.86 -22.64
CA ALA A 108 -6.95 6.22 -22.25
C ALA A 108 -6.13 7.32 -22.92
N ALA A 109 -5.84 7.14 -24.21
CA ALA A 109 -5.35 8.20 -25.08
C ALA A 109 -6.30 8.37 -26.27
N GLU A 110 -7.55 8.74 -25.99
CA GLU A 110 -8.48 9.44 -26.89
C GLU A 110 -9.27 10.48 -26.11
#